data_AF-A0A5C8GIJ1-F1
#
_entry.id   AF-A0A5C8GIJ1-F1
#
_cell.length_a   1.000
_cell.length_b   1.000
_cell.length_c   1.000
_cell.angle_alpha   90.00
_cell.angle_beta   90.00
_cell.angle_gamma   90.00
#
_symmetry.space_group_name_H-M   'P 1'
#
loop_
_entity.id
_entity.type
_entity.pdbx_description
1 polymer ?
#
loop_
_entity_poly.entity_id
_entity_poly.type
_entity_poly.pdbx_seq_one_letter_code
_entity_poly.pdbx_strand_id
1 'polypeptide(L)'
;MKEEYTIFETVEVTKSYNVFICIINDLSNELKDYIRNIFVSVCQGNNIPFEYKSVLKDFIERINKNSNKLKNDKHLKGIVGELLSHALIRYELNNIKPVSVLFNLEEKSFKKGFDITFIEKII
;
A
#
# COMPACT_ATOMS: atom_id res chain seq x y z
N MET A 1 -15.22 22.10 5.83
CA MET A 1 -15.67 22.18 4.43
C MET A 1 -15.47 20.80 3.81
N LYS A 2 -16.45 20.28 3.07
CA LYS A 2 -16.37 18.97 2.41
C LYS A 2 -15.83 19.19 1.00
N GLU A 3 -14.78 18.47 0.63
CA GLU A 3 -14.17 18.49 -0.70
C GLU A 3 -14.34 17.11 -1.35
N GLU A 4 -14.73 17.08 -2.62
CA GLU A 4 -14.92 15.86 -3.40
C GLU A 4 -14.18 16.00 -4.73
N TYR A 5 -13.38 14.99 -5.08
CA TYR A 5 -12.60 14.96 -6.31
C TYR A 5 -12.25 13.52 -6.69
N THR A 6 -11.77 13.34 -7.91
CA THR A 6 -11.34 12.03 -8.43
C THR A 6 -9.84 12.06 -8.66
N ILE A 7 -9.16 10.99 -8.24
CA ILE A 7 -7.76 10.72 -8.55
C ILE A 7 -7.66 9.42 -9.35
N PHE A 8 -6.57 9.26 -10.12
CA PHE A 8 -6.35 8.08 -10.94
C PHE A 8 -7.54 7.69 -11.84
N GLU A 9 -8.32 8.67 -12.30
CA GLU A 9 -9.56 8.53 -13.09
C GLU A 9 -10.72 7.75 -12.43
N THR A 10 -10.46 6.95 -11.40
CA THR A 10 -11.35 5.87 -10.92
C THR A 10 -11.45 5.78 -9.39
N VAL A 11 -10.69 6.62 -8.67
CA VAL A 11 -10.73 6.68 -7.21
C VAL A 11 -11.41 7.97 -6.79
N GLU A 12 -12.59 7.84 -6.20
CA GLU A 12 -13.32 8.97 -5.63
C GLU A 12 -12.78 9.27 -4.24
N VAL A 13 -12.46 10.54 -3.98
CA VAL A 13 -11.97 11.01 -2.69
C VAL A 13 -12.97 12.01 -2.12
N THR A 14 -13.43 11.72 -0.90
CA THR A 14 -14.17 12.66 -0.07
C THR A 14 -13.31 13.06 1.11
N LYS A 15 -13.01 14.35 1.22
CA LYS A 15 -12.26 14.92 2.32
C LYS A 15 -13.15 15.80 3.19
N SER A 16 -13.08 15.58 4.50
CA SER A 16 -13.80 16.39 5.49
C SER A 16 -12.95 16.51 6.75
N TYR A 17 -12.51 17.74 7.06
CA TYR A 17 -11.56 18.01 8.14
C TYR A 17 -10.29 17.15 7.99
N ASN A 18 -10.01 16.27 8.96
CA ASN A 18 -8.85 15.37 8.98
C ASN A 18 -9.21 13.94 8.54
N VAL A 19 -10.37 13.76 7.90
CA VAL A 19 -10.85 12.46 7.41
C VAL A 19 -10.85 12.46 5.90
N PHE A 20 -10.26 11.40 5.34
CA PHE A 20 -10.27 11.09 3.92
C PHE A 20 -10.99 9.76 3.73
N ILE A 21 -11.93 9.72 2.79
CA ILE A 21 -12.59 8.51 2.35
C ILE A 21 -12.24 8.33 0.88
N CYS A 22 -11.56 7.23 0.56
CA CYS A 22 -11.22 6.89 -0.82
C CYS A 22 -11.98 5.65 -1.25
N ILE A 23 -12.73 5.76 -2.35
CA ILE A 23 -13.50 4.66 -2.94
C ILE A 23 -12.88 4.32 -4.29
N ILE A 24 -12.28 3.13 -4.38
CA ILE A 24 -11.69 2.62 -5.63
C ILE A 24 -12.80 1.91 -6.40
N ASN A 25 -13.28 2.52 -7.49
CA ASN A 25 -14.31 1.92 -8.34
C ASN A 25 -13.72 0.92 -9.34
N ASP A 26 -12.51 1.18 -9.84
CA ASP A 26 -11.75 0.28 -10.70
C ASP A 26 -10.23 0.48 -10.49
N LEU A 27 -9.43 -0.51 -10.89
CA LEU A 27 -7.98 -0.36 -10.96
C LEU A 27 -7.59 0.19 -12.33
N SER A 28 -7.65 1.51 -12.49
CA SER A 28 -7.20 2.19 -13.73
C SER A 28 -5.74 1.88 -14.07
N ASN A 29 -5.36 2.13 -15.31
CA ASN A 29 -3.95 2.01 -15.71
C ASN A 29 -3.06 2.98 -14.93
N GLU A 30 -3.55 4.20 -14.67
CA GLU A 30 -2.83 5.21 -13.89
C GLU A 30 -2.57 4.73 -12.44
N LEU A 31 -3.58 4.17 -11.77
CA LEU A 31 -3.42 3.62 -10.43
C LEU A 31 -2.46 2.42 -10.44
N LYS A 32 -2.57 1.52 -11.43
CA LYS A 32 -1.65 0.38 -11.58
C LYS A 32 -0.21 0.84 -11.74
N ASP A 33 0.03 1.85 -12.57
CA ASP A 33 1.37 2.38 -12.82
C ASP A 33 1.93 3.09 -11.59
N TYR A 34 1.10 3.87 -10.89
CA TYR A 34 1.49 4.47 -9.61
C TYR A 34 1.87 3.40 -8.58
N ILE A 35 1.04 2.37 -8.39
CA ILE A 35 1.34 1.25 -7.48
C ILE A 35 2.66 0.59 -7.87
N ARG A 36 2.89 0.31 -9.16
CA ARG A 36 4.16 -0.28 -9.65
C ARG A 36 5.37 0.57 -9.28
N ASN A 37 5.27 1.89 -9.45
CA ASN A 37 6.36 2.83 -9.19
C ASN A 37 6.74 2.88 -7.69
N ILE A 38 5.76 2.76 -6.79
CA ILE A 38 6.03 2.79 -5.34
C ILE A 38 6.25 1.40 -4.74
N PHE A 39 5.94 0.32 -5.47
CA PHE A 39 5.82 -1.04 -4.93
C PHE A 39 7.05 -1.49 -4.13
N VAL A 40 8.25 -1.31 -4.68
CA VAL A 40 9.50 -1.70 -4.00
C VAL A 40 9.67 -0.96 -2.68
N SER A 41 9.45 0.36 -2.69
CA SER A 41 9.56 1.20 -1.50
C SER A 41 8.49 0.87 -0.43
N VAL A 42 7.30 0.43 -0.85
CA VAL A 42 6.24 -0.01 0.07
C VAL A 42 6.64 -1.32 0.72
N CYS A 43 7.13 -2.28 -0.06
CA CYS A 43 7.46 -3.61 0.43
C CYS A 43 8.72 -3.61 1.31
N GLN A 44 9.80 -2.92 0.92
CA GLN A 44 11.11 -3.07 1.57
C GLN A 44 11.75 -1.75 2.03
N GLY A 45 11.09 -0.62 1.80
CA GLY A 45 11.64 0.70 2.12
C GLY A 45 12.62 1.22 1.05
N ASN A 46 13.17 2.41 1.30
CA ASN A 46 14.01 3.13 0.33
C ASN A 46 15.52 2.83 0.45
N ASN A 47 15.92 2.05 1.44
CA ASN A 47 17.33 1.95 1.85
C ASN A 47 18.12 0.90 1.06
N ILE A 48 17.48 0.11 0.19
CA ILE A 48 18.13 -0.98 -0.53
C ILE A 48 17.63 -1.01 -1.99
N PRO A 49 18.54 -1.01 -2.99
CA PRO A 49 18.16 -1.06 -4.40
C PRO A 49 17.76 -2.48 -4.78
N PHE A 50 16.50 -2.84 -4.51
CA PHE A 50 15.94 -4.10 -4.98
C PHE A 50 15.26 -3.94 -6.33
N GLU A 51 15.45 -4.94 -7.19
CA GLU A 51 14.73 -5.01 -8.46
C GLU A 51 13.25 -5.36 -8.23
N TYR A 52 12.36 -4.65 -8.94
CA TYR A 52 10.91 -4.89 -8.90
C TYR A 52 10.54 -6.37 -9.04
N LYS A 53 11.15 -7.09 -9.99
CA LYS A 53 10.85 -8.50 -10.25
C LYS A 53 11.17 -9.40 -9.04
N SER A 54 12.25 -9.11 -8.33
CA SER A 54 12.66 -9.86 -7.13
C SER A 54 11.66 -9.64 -6.00
N VAL A 55 11.29 -8.38 -5.75
CA VAL A 55 10.32 -8.03 -4.70
C VAL A 55 8.93 -8.61 -5.02
N LEU A 56 8.52 -8.59 -6.28
CA LEU A 56 7.24 -9.16 -6.72
C LEU A 56 7.19 -10.67 -6.51
N LYS A 57 8.30 -11.37 -6.77
CA LYS A 57 8.40 -12.81 -6.51
C LYS A 57 8.23 -13.11 -5.02
N ASP A 58 8.94 -12.39 -4.14
CA ASP A 58 8.81 -12.56 -2.68
C ASP A 58 7.39 -12.22 -2.20
N PHE A 59 6.77 -11.17 -2.76
CA PHE A 59 5.38 -10.80 -2.47
C PHE A 59 4.41 -11.97 -2.75
N ILE A 60 4.50 -12.56 -3.95
CA ILE A 60 3.66 -13.69 -4.37
C ILE A 60 3.93 -14.92 -3.48
N GLU A 61 5.19 -15.23 -3.19
CA GLU A 61 5.55 -16.34 -2.30
C GLU A 61 4.95 -16.17 -0.90
N ARG A 62 5.03 -14.97 -0.31
CA ARG A 62 4.48 -14.68 1.01
C ARG A 62 2.95 -14.75 1.06
N ILE A 63 2.26 -14.33 0.00
CA ILE A 63 0.80 -14.48 -0.12
C ILE A 63 0.42 -15.97 -0.15
N ASN A 64 1.19 -16.78 -0.88
CA ASN A 64 0.89 -18.19 -1.10
C ASN A 64 1.31 -19.11 0.07
N LYS A 65 2.16 -18.65 0.99
CA LYS A 65 2.77 -19.45 2.07
C LYS A 65 1.79 -19.99 3.13
N ASN A 66 0.57 -19.46 3.22
CA ASN A 66 -0.43 -19.81 4.25
C ASN A 66 -1.65 -20.60 3.70
N SER A 67 -1.42 -21.46 2.71
CA SER A 67 -2.38 -22.13 1.82
C SER A 67 -3.40 -23.09 2.45
N ASN A 68 -4.21 -22.59 3.38
CA ASN A 68 -5.55 -23.10 3.65
C ASN A 68 -6.56 -22.19 2.94
N LYS A 69 -7.32 -22.73 1.97
CA LYS A 69 -8.13 -21.98 0.99
C LYS A 69 -9.01 -20.86 1.58
N LEU A 70 -9.64 -21.07 2.74
CA LEU A 70 -10.47 -20.07 3.45
C LEU A 70 -9.66 -19.00 4.20
N LYS A 71 -8.46 -19.33 4.71
CA LYS A 71 -7.55 -18.34 5.32
C LYS A 71 -6.91 -17.47 4.25
N ASN A 72 -6.78 -17.97 3.02
CA ASN A 72 -6.17 -17.24 1.91
C ASN A 72 -6.97 -15.99 1.52
N ASP A 73 -8.30 -16.03 1.45
CA ASP A 73 -9.07 -14.87 0.96
C ASP A 73 -9.03 -13.68 1.93
N LYS A 74 -9.18 -13.93 3.24
CA LYS A 74 -9.07 -12.86 4.25
C LYS A 74 -7.66 -12.30 4.33
N HIS A 75 -6.65 -13.16 4.27
CA HIS A 75 -5.24 -12.77 4.28
C HIS A 75 -4.86 -11.96 3.04
N LEU A 76 -5.27 -12.42 1.85
CA LEU A 76 -5.06 -11.72 0.58
C LEU A 76 -5.72 -10.34 0.59
N LYS A 77 -6.99 -10.26 1.04
CA LYS A 77 -7.69 -8.96 1.19
C LYS A 77 -6.97 -8.02 2.15
N GLY A 78 -6.42 -8.54 3.25
CA GLY A 78 -5.62 -7.75 4.20
C GLY A 78 -4.37 -7.16 3.54
N ILE A 79 -3.57 -7.99 2.89
CA ILE A 79 -2.31 -7.56 2.24
C ILE A 79 -2.59 -6.58 1.10
N VAL A 80 -3.60 -6.85 0.26
CA VAL A 80 -3.99 -5.95 -0.83
C VAL A 80 -4.53 -4.64 -0.26
N GLY A 81 -5.33 -4.69 0.80
CA GLY A 81 -5.84 -3.51 1.48
C GLY A 81 -4.72 -2.63 2.05
N GLU A 82 -3.68 -3.23 2.64
CA GLU A 82 -2.52 -2.50 3.16
C GLU A 82 -1.69 -1.86 2.04
N LEU A 83 -1.44 -2.59 0.95
CA LEU A 83 -0.77 -2.05 -0.23
C LEU A 83 -1.51 -0.85 -0.82
N LEU A 84 -2.83 -0.96 -0.99
CA LEU A 84 -3.67 0.12 -1.50
C LEU A 84 -3.70 1.30 -0.53
N SER A 85 -3.74 1.05 0.78
CA SER A 85 -3.70 2.11 1.79
C SER A 85 -2.38 2.88 1.72
N HIS A 86 -1.25 2.18 1.61
CA HIS A 86 0.04 2.84 1.39
C HIS A 86 0.05 3.68 0.11
N ALA A 87 -0.55 3.20 -0.98
CA ALA A 87 -0.62 3.94 -2.23
C ALA A 87 -1.45 5.23 -2.08
N LEU A 88 -2.69 5.11 -1.62
CA LEU A 88 -3.62 6.24 -1.52
C LEU A 88 -3.15 7.27 -0.50
N ILE A 89 -2.66 6.85 0.67
CA ILE A 89 -2.17 7.76 1.70
C ILE A 89 -0.95 8.55 1.20
N ARG A 90 -0.01 7.90 0.50
CA ARG A 90 1.18 8.57 -0.06
C ARG A 90 0.84 9.55 -1.17
N TYR A 91 -0.20 9.28 -1.94
CA TYR A 91 -0.64 10.18 -3.01
C TYR A 91 -1.38 11.41 -2.45
N GLU A 92 -2.32 11.18 -1.53
CA GLU A 92 -3.15 12.24 -0.95
C GLU A 92 -2.38 13.14 0.02
N LEU A 93 -1.47 12.57 0.81
CA LEU A 93 -0.73 13.29 1.83
C LEU A 93 0.74 13.46 1.40
N ASN A 94 0.98 14.50 0.62
CA ASN A 94 2.33 14.79 0.10
C ASN A 94 3.34 15.22 1.18
N ASN A 95 2.89 15.61 2.38
CA ASN A 95 3.74 16.07 3.48
C ASN A 95 4.21 14.95 4.42
N ILE A 96 3.83 13.69 4.18
CA ILE A 96 4.23 12.58 5.04
C ILE A 96 5.15 11.60 4.32
N LYS A 97 5.97 10.88 5.09
CA LYS A 97 6.81 9.78 4.61
C LYS A 97 6.54 8.50 5.41
N PRO A 98 6.54 7.33 4.75
CA PRO A 98 6.35 6.05 5.41
C PRO A 98 7.52 5.74 6.34
N VAL A 99 7.21 5.22 7.53
CA VAL A 99 8.21 4.63 8.44
C VAL A 99 8.05 3.12 8.47
N SER A 100 6.81 2.62 8.35
CA SER A 100 6.56 1.20 8.18
C SER A 100 6.71 0.77 6.73
N VAL A 101 7.08 -0.49 6.57
CA VAL A 101 7.13 -1.22 5.29
C VAL A 101 6.19 -2.42 5.39
N LEU A 102 5.59 -2.79 4.26
CA LEU A 102 4.61 -3.87 4.16
C LEU A 102 5.21 -5.24 4.47
N PHE A 103 6.47 -5.48 4.12
CA PHE A 103 7.13 -6.72 4.53
C PHE A 103 7.60 -6.59 5.96
N ASN A 104 7.25 -7.57 6.79
CA ASN A 104 8.10 -7.85 7.92
C ASN A 104 9.45 -8.35 7.37
N LEU A 105 10.51 -7.58 7.68
CA LEU A 105 11.88 -7.84 7.24
C LEU A 105 12.63 -8.82 8.17
N GLU A 106 12.13 -9.04 9.38
CA GLU A 106 12.69 -9.96 10.39
C GLU A 106 12.14 -11.38 10.24
N GLU A 107 10.83 -11.51 9.98
CA GLU A 107 10.13 -12.76 9.74
C GLU A 107 9.58 -12.77 8.30
N LYS A 108 9.80 -13.86 7.55
CA LYS A 108 9.12 -14.10 6.25
C LYS A 108 7.63 -14.46 6.44
N SER A 109 6.90 -13.67 7.21
CA SER A 109 5.48 -13.78 7.54
C SER A 109 4.86 -12.37 7.61
N PHE A 110 3.62 -12.20 7.15
CA PHE A 110 2.89 -10.93 7.29
C PHE A 110 2.27 -10.73 8.68
N LYS A 111 2.52 -11.63 9.64
CA LYS A 111 1.82 -11.62 10.95
C LYS A 111 2.29 -10.52 11.92
N LYS A 112 3.38 -9.82 11.59
CA LYS A 112 3.99 -8.76 12.42
C LYS A 112 4.47 -7.58 11.54
N GLY A 113 3.71 -7.20 10.52
CA GLY A 113 3.96 -5.92 9.84
C GLY A 113 3.60 -4.78 10.79
N PHE A 114 4.39 -3.72 10.84
CA PHE A 114 3.99 -2.51 11.57
C PHE A 114 2.73 -1.94 10.94
N ASP A 115 1.75 -1.56 11.76
CA ASP A 115 0.59 -0.81 11.30
C ASP A 115 1.04 0.40 10.47
N ILE A 116 0.32 0.70 9.39
CA ILE A 116 0.58 1.77 8.42
C ILE A 116 0.98 3.07 9.13
N THR A 117 2.29 3.31 9.28
CA THR A 117 2.84 4.38 10.10
C THR A 117 3.58 5.35 9.21
N PHE A 118 3.23 6.62 9.36
CA PHE A 118 3.82 7.73 8.64
C PHE A 118 4.27 8.81 9.62
N ILE A 119 5.30 9.55 9.23
CA ILE A 119 5.74 10.76 9.94
C ILE A 119 5.72 11.94 8.98
N GLU A 120 5.57 13.13 9.53
CA GLU A 120 5.71 14.37 8.76
C GLU A 120 7.14 14.47 8.20
N LYS A 121 7.25 14.96 6.96
CA LYS A 121 8.53 15.28 6.35
C LYS A 121 9.09 16.52 7.06
N ILE A 122 10.18 16.35 7.81
CA ILE A 122 10.98 17.47 8.29
C ILE A 122 11.65 18.07 7.04
N ILE A 123 11.25 19.30 6.68
CA ILE A 123 11.84 20.11 5.60
C ILE A 123 13.10 20.79 6.12
#